data_AF-A0A529F014-F1
#
_entry.id   AF-A0A529F014-F1
#
_cell.length_a   1.000
_cell.length_b   1.000
_cell.length_c   1.000
_cell.angle_alpha   90.00
_cell.angle_beta   90.00
_cell.angle_gamma   90.00
#
_symmetry.space_group_name_H-M   'P 1'
#
loop_
_entity.id
_entity.type
_entity.pdbx_description
1 polymer ?
#
loop_
_entity_poly.entity_id
_entity_poly.type
_entity_poly.pdbx_seq_one_letter_code
_entity_poly.pdbx_strand_id
1 'polypeptide(L)'
;MIRKKSKFEPGRGYTKKDWDEADIPALADEQLKQAKPFAEVFPEMAAKMEKNLGGRPPLEKPKKAINIRLDQDVIEKFRRTGPGWQSRINEALKAAKVG
;
A
#
# COMPACT_ATOMS: atom_id res chain seq x y z
N MET A 1 -16.33 -0.33 -11.63
CA MET A 1 -17.06 -1.61 -11.50
C MET A 1 -16.67 -2.27 -10.18
N ILE A 2 -17.53 -2.20 -9.15
CA ILE A 2 -17.33 -2.95 -7.91
C ILE A 2 -17.81 -4.39 -8.16
N ARG A 3 -16.90 -5.36 -8.15
CA ARG A 3 -17.27 -6.78 -8.29
C ARG A 3 -17.96 -7.22 -7.00
N LYS A 4 -19.24 -7.59 -7.07
CA LYS A 4 -19.97 -8.22 -5.96
C LYS A 4 -19.37 -9.60 -5.73
N LYS A 5 -18.41 -9.72 -4.80
CA LYS A 5 -17.81 -11.01 -4.43
C LYS A 5 -18.68 -11.66 -3.36
N SER A 6 -19.30 -12.78 -3.69
CA SER A 6 -20.22 -13.52 -2.80
C SER A 6 -19.61 -14.80 -2.20
N LYS A 7 -18.31 -15.05 -2.40
CA LYS A 7 -17.63 -16.28 -1.96
C LYS A 7 -16.38 -15.96 -1.13
N PHE A 8 -16.11 -16.82 -0.15
CA PHE A 8 -14.92 -16.78 0.70
C PHE A 8 -13.62 -16.86 -0.13
N GLU A 9 -12.64 -16.00 0.18
CA GLU A 9 -11.27 -16.04 -0.37
C GLU A 9 -10.23 -16.13 0.77
N PRO A 10 -9.33 -17.13 0.76
CA PRO A 10 -8.29 -17.24 1.78
C PRO A 10 -7.23 -16.13 1.66
N GLY A 11 -6.46 -15.90 2.74
CA GLY A 11 -5.36 -14.92 2.76
C GLY A 11 -5.77 -13.47 2.97
N ARG A 12 -7.01 -13.23 3.43
CA ARG A 12 -7.59 -11.89 3.65
C ARG A 12 -7.59 -11.43 5.12
N GLY A 13 -6.97 -12.20 6.02
CA GLY A 13 -6.89 -11.87 7.45
C GLY A 13 -8.11 -12.30 8.28
N TYR A 14 -9.05 -13.04 7.69
CA TYR A 14 -10.16 -13.73 8.36
C TYR A 14 -10.19 -15.20 7.94
N THR A 15 -10.68 -16.07 8.82
CA THR A 15 -10.79 -17.51 8.55
C THR A 15 -12.11 -17.85 7.86
N LYS A 16 -12.21 -19.08 7.33
CA LYS A 16 -13.45 -19.58 6.76
C LYS A 16 -14.55 -19.70 7.83
N LYS A 17 -14.18 -20.06 9.06
CA LYS A 17 -15.10 -20.13 10.18
C LYS A 17 -15.72 -18.77 10.47
N ASP A 18 -14.90 -17.71 10.55
CA ASP A 18 -15.38 -16.33 10.75
C ASP A 18 -16.32 -15.87 9.61
N TRP A 19 -16.09 -16.36 8.39
CA TRP A 19 -16.92 -16.06 7.23
C TRP A 19 -18.28 -16.76 7.27
N ASP A 20 -18.29 -18.05 7.64
CA ASP A 20 -19.51 -18.87 7.68
C ASP A 20 -20.40 -18.53 8.89
N GLU A 21 -19.81 -18.05 9.99
CA GLU A 21 -20.52 -17.61 11.20
C GLU A 21 -21.02 -16.15 11.13
N ALA A 22 -20.67 -15.41 10.08
CA ALA A 22 -21.07 -14.02 9.92
C ALA A 22 -22.58 -13.92 9.63
N ASP A 23 -23.37 -13.68 10.67
CA ASP A 23 -24.80 -13.37 10.55
C ASP A 23 -24.99 -11.91 10.09
N ILE A 24 -24.84 -11.69 8.79
CA ILE A 24 -25.05 -10.38 8.16
C ILE A 24 -26.47 -10.35 7.59
N PRO A 25 -27.43 -9.65 8.22
CA PRO A 25 -28.76 -9.54 7.67
C PRO A 25 -28.71 -8.88 6.29
N ALA A 26 -29.53 -9.37 5.37
CA ALA A 26 -29.68 -8.72 4.07
C ALA A 26 -30.20 -7.30 4.28
N LEU A 27 -29.43 -6.31 3.85
CA LEU A 27 -29.88 -4.91 3.85
C LEU A 27 -31.12 -4.80 2.97
N ALA A 28 -32.22 -4.30 3.54
CA ALA A 28 -33.41 -4.00 2.76
C ALA A 28 -33.16 -2.78 1.87
N ASP A 29 -33.78 -2.75 0.68
CA ASP A 29 -33.62 -1.63 -0.27
C ASP A 29 -34.00 -0.27 0.35
N GLU A 30 -34.97 -0.26 1.27
CA GLU A 30 -35.37 0.92 2.02
C GLU A 30 -34.28 1.44 2.98
N GLN A 31 -33.47 0.54 3.56
CA GLN A 31 -32.36 0.93 4.43
C GLN A 31 -31.20 1.52 3.62
N LEU A 32 -30.98 1.01 2.40
CA LEU A 32 -29.96 1.55 1.48
C LEU A 32 -30.34 2.96 1.00
N LYS A 33 -31.63 3.24 0.76
CA LYS A 33 -32.09 4.58 0.38
C LYS A 33 -31.85 5.64 1.46
N GLN A 34 -31.79 5.24 2.72
CA GLN A 34 -31.56 6.12 3.86
C GLN A 34 -30.07 6.32 4.18
N ALA A 35 -29.17 5.64 3.46
CA ALA A 35 -27.73 5.77 3.68
C ALA A 35 -27.26 7.20 3.39
N LYS A 36 -26.52 7.78 4.33
CA LYS A 36 -25.89 9.11 4.20
C LYS A 36 -24.38 8.96 4.02
N PRO A 37 -23.73 9.89 3.29
CA PRO A 37 -22.28 9.94 3.24
C PRO A 37 -21.65 10.01 4.64
N PHE A 38 -20.57 9.27 4.84
CA PHE A 38 -19.86 9.22 6.13
C PHE A 38 -19.49 10.62 6.66
N ALA A 39 -19.08 11.52 5.76
CA ALA A 39 -18.70 12.89 6.10
C ALA A 39 -19.87 13.74 6.62
N GLU A 40 -21.11 13.43 6.22
CA GLU A 40 -22.30 14.13 6.73
C GLU A 40 -22.69 13.65 8.13
N VAL A 41 -22.50 12.36 8.41
CA VAL A 41 -22.86 11.76 9.71
C VAL A 41 -21.77 12.01 10.75
N PHE A 42 -20.50 12.02 10.34
CA PHE A 42 -19.35 12.18 11.23
C PHE A 42 -18.39 13.28 10.72
N PRO A 43 -18.82 14.55 10.74
CA PRO A 43 -18.05 15.65 10.15
C PRO A 43 -16.67 15.84 10.78
N GLU A 44 -16.55 15.74 12.11
CA GLU A 44 -15.26 15.88 12.79
C GLU A 44 -14.28 14.76 12.47
N MET A 45 -14.78 13.52 12.32
CA MET A 45 -13.95 12.37 12.00
C MET A 45 -13.50 12.40 10.54
N ALA A 46 -14.41 12.80 9.64
CA ALA A 46 -14.07 13.01 8.24
C ALA A 46 -13.01 14.09 8.05
N ALA A 47 -13.12 15.23 8.75
CA ALA A 47 -12.10 16.28 8.71
C ALA A 47 -10.72 15.81 9.21
N LYS A 48 -10.69 14.99 10.28
CA LYS A 48 -9.44 14.39 10.78
C LYS A 48 -8.85 13.39 9.79
N MET A 49 -9.68 12.59 9.14
CA MET A 49 -9.22 11.66 8.11
C MET A 49 -8.67 12.41 6.91
N GLU A 50 -9.37 13.43 6.41
CA GLU A 50 -8.92 14.28 5.30
C GLU A 50 -7.57 14.95 5.57
N LYS A 51 -7.35 15.42 6.81
CA LYS A 51 -6.06 15.96 7.24
C LYS A 51 -4.92 14.92 7.24
N ASN A 52 -5.25 13.66 7.48
CA ASN A 52 -4.31 12.53 7.53
C ASN A 52 -4.30 11.69 6.24
N LEU A 53 -5.05 12.09 5.22
CA LEU A 53 -5.20 11.37 3.95
C LEU A 53 -3.91 11.40 3.10
N GLY A 54 -2.93 12.22 3.47
CA GLY A 54 -1.67 12.42 2.75
C GLY A 54 -0.72 11.22 2.71
N GLY A 55 -1.08 10.08 3.30
CA GLY A 55 -0.25 8.88 3.30
C GLY A 55 1.06 9.05 4.08
N ARG A 56 2.08 8.25 3.74
CA ARG A 56 3.40 8.36 4.35
C ARG A 56 3.94 9.77 4.12
N PRO A 57 4.39 10.49 5.16
CA PRO A 57 4.94 11.83 5.00
C PRO A 57 5.98 11.87 3.88
N PRO A 58 5.93 12.87 2.99
CA PRO A 58 6.90 13.00 1.91
C PRO A 58 8.31 13.13 2.52
N LEU A 59 9.26 12.37 1.99
CA LEU A 59 10.66 12.52 2.36
C LEU A 59 11.20 13.81 1.75
N GLU A 60 11.91 14.62 2.53
CA GLU A 60 12.59 15.85 2.06
C GLU A 60 13.50 15.60 0.84
N LYS A 61 14.17 14.44 0.82
CA LYS A 61 15.08 14.04 -0.25
C LYS A 61 14.84 12.57 -0.66
N PRO A 62 13.81 12.29 -1.47
CA PRO A 62 13.53 10.93 -1.91
C PRO A 62 14.61 10.44 -2.88
N LYS A 63 14.86 9.12 -2.92
CA LYS A 63 15.71 8.51 -3.95
C LYS A 63 15.05 8.74 -5.31
N LYS A 64 15.82 9.24 -6.28
CA LYS A 64 15.33 9.40 -7.66
C LYS A 64 15.50 8.08 -8.41
N ALA A 65 14.40 7.58 -8.98
CA ALA A 65 14.45 6.44 -9.89
C ALA A 65 14.95 6.93 -11.25
N ILE A 66 16.19 6.60 -11.59
CA ILE A 66 16.81 6.92 -12.88
C ILE A 66 17.21 5.63 -13.58
N ASN A 67 17.28 5.67 -14.91
CA ASN A 67 17.80 4.57 -15.71
C ASN A 67 19.30 4.81 -15.96
N ILE A 68 20.15 3.96 -15.41
CA ILE A 68 21.60 3.96 -15.64
C ILE A 68 22.01 2.59 -16.16
N ARG A 69 22.96 2.56 -17.09
CA ARG A 69 23.62 1.32 -17.52
C ARG A 69 24.87 1.12 -16.68
N LEU A 70 25.02 -0.08 -16.14
CA LEU A 70 26.16 -0.51 -15.34
C LEU A 70 26.71 -1.79 -15.97
N ASP A 71 28.01 -2.03 -15.83
CA ASP A 71 28.62 -3.26 -16.31
C ASP A 71 27.99 -4.50 -15.65
N GLN A 72 27.90 -5.58 -16.43
CA GLN A 72 27.27 -6.83 -16.00
C GLN A 72 27.95 -7.39 -14.74
N ASP A 73 29.28 -7.41 -14.71
CA ASP A 73 30.07 -7.91 -13.59
C ASP A 73 29.79 -7.16 -12.28
N VAL A 74 29.54 -5.85 -12.37
CA VAL A 74 29.17 -5.02 -11.22
C VAL A 74 27.81 -5.46 -10.69
N ILE A 75 26.81 -5.59 -11.55
CA ILE A 75 25.46 -6.02 -11.17
C ILE A 75 25.50 -7.42 -10.53
N GLU A 76 26.22 -8.35 -11.13
CA GLU A 76 26.34 -9.72 -10.62
C GLU A 76 27.02 -9.76 -9.25
N LYS A 77 28.12 -9.02 -9.07
CA LYS A 77 28.82 -8.91 -7.78
C LYS A 77 27.91 -8.42 -6.68
N PHE A 78 27.10 -7.39 -6.95
CA PHE A 78 26.14 -6.90 -5.96
C PHE A 78 24.97 -7.87 -5.77
N ARG A 79 24.39 -8.47 -6.81
CA ARG A 79 23.28 -9.45 -6.68
C ARG A 79 23.64 -10.64 -5.79
N ARG A 80 24.90 -11.11 -5.84
CA ARG A 80 25.41 -12.20 -4.98
C ARG A 80 25.38 -11.86 -3.48
N THR A 81 25.30 -10.57 -3.11
CA THR A 81 25.16 -10.14 -1.70
C THR A 81 23.73 -10.34 -1.15
N GLY A 82 22.78 -10.81 -1.97
CA GLY A 82 21.42 -11.13 -1.56
C GLY A 82 20.51 -9.91 -1.46
N PRO A 83 19.38 -10.02 -0.72
CA PRO A 83 18.43 -8.93 -0.53
C PRO A 83 19.12 -7.62 -0.10
N GLY A 84 18.66 -6.50 -0.66
CA GLY A 84 19.24 -5.18 -0.39
C GLY A 84 20.45 -4.80 -1.25
N TRP A 85 20.85 -5.61 -2.23
CA TRP A 85 22.00 -5.31 -3.11
C TRP A 85 21.90 -3.95 -3.82
N GLN A 86 20.69 -3.52 -4.20
CA GLN A 86 20.45 -2.19 -4.80
C GLN A 86 20.72 -1.04 -3.81
N SER A 87 20.53 -1.26 -2.52
CA SER A 87 20.92 -0.25 -1.51
C SER A 87 22.44 -0.24 -1.35
N ARG A 88 23.10 -1.40 -1.39
CA ARG A 88 24.57 -1.48 -1.31
C ARG A 88 25.26 -0.79 -2.48
N ILE A 89 24.76 -0.96 -3.71
CA ILE A 89 25.33 -0.26 -4.87
C ILE A 89 25.14 1.27 -4.76
N ASN A 90 23.99 1.71 -4.23
CA ASN A 90 23.75 3.13 -3.98
C ASN A 90 24.73 3.72 -2.95
N GLU A 91 25.04 2.99 -1.87
CA GLU A 91 26.05 3.44 -0.90
C GLU A 91 27.46 3.49 -1.49
N ALA A 92 27.82 2.53 -2.36
CA ALA A 92 29.08 2.57 -3.10
C ALA A 92 29.18 3.81 -4.00
N LEU A 93 28.09 4.16 -4.70
CA LEU A 93 28.02 5.37 -5.53
C LEU A 93 28.12 6.66 -4.72
N LYS A 94 27.56 6.71 -3.49
CA LYS A 94 27.72 7.87 -2.60
C LYS A 94 29.15 8.07 -2.11
N ALA A 95 29.87 6.97 -1.87
CA ALA A 95 31.25 7.00 -1.40
C ALA A 95 32.27 7.31 -2.52
N ALA A 96 31.84 7.21 -3.79
CA ALA A 96 32.68 7.54 -4.92
C ALA A 96 33.00 9.04 -4.94
N LYS A 97 34.28 9.38 -5.14
CA LYS A 97 34.68 10.76 -5.38
C LYS A 97 34.28 11.13 -6.80
N VAL A 98 33.32 12.04 -6.91
CA VAL A 98 33.00 12.72 -8.18
C VAL A 98 33.84 13.99 -8.19
N GLY A 99 34.66 14.15 -9.23
CA GLY A 99 35.58 15.28 -9.40
C GLY A 99 34.85 16.59 -9.63
#